data_AF-A0A662PU52-F1
#
_entry.id   AF-A0A662PU52-F1
#
_cell.length_a   1.000
_cell.length_b   1.000
_cell.length_c   1.000
_cell.angle_alpha   90.00
_cell.angle_beta   90.00
_cell.angle_gamma   90.00
#
_symmetry.space_group_name_H-M   'P 1'
#
loop_
_entity.id
_entity.type
_entity.pdbx_description
1 polymer ?
#
loop_
_entity_poly.entity_id
_entity_poly.type
_entity_poly.pdbx_seq_one_letter_code
_entity_poly.pdbx_strand_id
1 'polypeptide(L)'
;MKDNLINSWNDDKVWRGMTSPSKQALKKYYTLLFSGKISKAEKALERMRKRYKLSENDGYYKALYGIYYSYVSDDRNSYVFKVWEKFLSGESKRSIERSFKELLRDLHDPPS
;
A
#
# COMPACT_ATOMS: atom_id res chain seq x y z
N MET A 1 22.52 1.48 -14.43
CA MET A 1 21.77 0.46 -13.64
C MET A 1 20.58 1.04 -12.86
N LYS A 2 20.46 2.37 -12.68
CA LYS A 2 19.40 3.01 -11.88
C LYS A 2 18.07 3.22 -12.63
N ASP A 3 18.11 3.27 -13.96
CA ASP A 3 16.93 3.60 -14.80
C ASP A 3 15.93 2.45 -14.98
N ASN A 4 16.28 1.23 -14.57
CA ASN A 4 15.43 0.05 -14.78
C ASN A 4 14.35 -0.12 -13.70
N LEU A 5 14.57 0.37 -12.48
CA LEU A 5 13.62 0.17 -11.38
C LEU A 5 12.41 1.10 -11.51
N ILE A 6 12.62 2.40 -11.72
CA ILE A 6 11.51 3.38 -11.86
C ILE A 6 10.64 3.06 -13.09
N ASN A 7 11.27 2.63 -14.19
CA ASN A 7 10.54 2.17 -15.36
C ASN A 7 9.76 0.88 -15.08
N SER A 8 10.26 -0.04 -14.24
CA SER A 8 9.50 -1.23 -13.86
C SER A 8 8.27 -0.92 -13.00
N TRP A 9 8.30 0.11 -12.15
CA TRP A 9 7.12 0.46 -11.32
C TRP A 9 6.02 1.17 -12.12
N ASN A 10 6.40 1.92 -13.17
CA ASN A 10 5.49 2.60 -14.10
C ASN A 10 5.07 1.72 -15.30
N ASP A 11 5.72 0.58 -15.52
CA ASP A 11 5.34 -0.34 -16.58
C ASP A 11 4.14 -1.18 -16.12
N ASP A 12 2.97 -0.92 -16.71
CA ASP A 12 1.77 -1.73 -16.51
C ASP A 12 2.03 -3.23 -16.72
N LYS A 13 3.10 -3.61 -17.43
CA LYS A 13 3.53 -5.01 -17.59
C LYS A 13 4.01 -5.66 -16.29
N VAL A 14 4.61 -4.92 -15.35
CA VAL A 14 5.05 -5.47 -14.05
C VAL A 14 3.85 -5.86 -13.19
N TRP A 15 2.76 -5.09 -13.27
CA TRP A 15 1.51 -5.39 -12.58
C TRP A 15 0.66 -6.47 -13.30
N ARG A 16 0.82 -6.64 -14.62
CA ARG A 16 0.05 -7.62 -15.44
C ARG A 16 0.40 -9.09 -15.15
N GLY A 17 1.58 -9.39 -14.62
CA GLY A 17 2.00 -10.74 -14.24
C GLY A 17 1.72 -11.11 -12.77
N MET A 18 1.45 -10.12 -11.92
CA MET A 18 1.14 -10.35 -10.51
C MET A 18 -0.33 -10.75 -10.36
N THR A 19 -0.56 -11.89 -9.70
CA THR A 19 -1.89 -12.28 -9.26
C THR A 19 -2.31 -11.34 -8.12
N SER A 20 -2.88 -10.20 -8.48
CA SER A 20 -3.33 -9.22 -7.50
C SER A 20 -4.60 -9.70 -6.78
N PRO A 21 -4.73 -9.43 -5.46
CA PRO A 21 -5.96 -9.68 -4.75
C PRO A 21 -7.17 -9.03 -5.43
N SER A 22 -8.30 -9.75 -5.46
CA SER A 22 -9.51 -9.18 -6.07
C SER A 22 -9.97 -7.94 -5.30
N LYS A 23 -10.63 -7.00 -5.99
CA LYS A 23 -11.23 -5.82 -5.35
C LYS A 23 -12.10 -6.18 -4.15
N GLN A 24 -12.81 -7.31 -4.22
CA GLN A 24 -13.66 -7.80 -3.13
C GLN A 24 -12.85 -8.28 -1.92
N ALA A 25 -11.72 -8.96 -2.14
CA ALA A 25 -10.81 -9.39 -1.08
C ALA A 25 -10.21 -8.17 -0.36
N LEU A 26 -9.76 -7.17 -1.13
CA LEU A 26 -9.24 -5.90 -0.61
C LEU A 26 -10.29 -5.13 0.19
N LYS A 27 -11.49 -4.96 -0.37
CA LYS A 27 -12.60 -4.29 0.31
C LYS A 27 -12.90 -4.96 1.65
N LYS A 28 -12.99 -6.30 1.66
CA LYS A 28 -13.23 -7.06 2.89
C LYS A 28 -12.12 -6.86 3.92
N TYR A 29 -10.85 -6.90 3.50
CA TYR A 29 -9.69 -6.67 4.35
C TYR A 29 -9.75 -5.27 4.99
N TYR A 30 -9.89 -4.22 4.19
CA TYR A 30 -9.95 -2.84 4.70
C TYR A 30 -11.17 -2.60 5.60
N THR A 31 -12.34 -3.13 5.25
CA THR A 31 -13.52 -3.04 6.12
C THR A 31 -13.27 -3.71 7.49
N LEU A 32 -12.61 -4.87 7.53
CA LEU A 32 -12.27 -5.52 8.80
C LEU A 32 -11.26 -4.70 9.59
N LEU A 33 -10.22 -4.18 8.93
CA LEU A 33 -9.18 -3.37 9.57
C LEU A 33 -9.78 -2.11 10.19
N PHE A 34 -10.42 -1.27 9.38
CA PHE A 34 -10.95 0.03 9.80
C PHE A 34 -12.23 -0.06 10.65
N SER A 35 -12.80 -1.26 10.85
CA SER A 35 -13.85 -1.50 11.86
C SER A 35 -13.30 -2.02 13.19
N GLY A 36 -11.98 -2.01 13.38
CA GLY A 36 -11.31 -2.46 14.61
C GLY A 36 -11.26 -3.99 14.77
N LYS A 37 -11.64 -4.77 13.75
CA LYS A 37 -11.64 -6.25 13.82
C LYS A 37 -10.25 -6.81 13.46
N ILE A 38 -9.23 -6.40 14.20
CA ILE A 38 -7.80 -6.60 13.90
C ILE A 38 -7.45 -8.07 13.58
N SER A 39 -7.78 -9.00 14.47
CA SER A 39 -7.50 -10.44 14.26
C SER A 39 -8.18 -11.00 12.99
N LYS A 40 -9.36 -10.48 12.61
CA LYS A 40 -10.04 -10.89 11.38
C LYS A 40 -9.38 -10.27 10.14
N ALA A 41 -8.88 -9.03 10.25
CA ALA A 41 -8.14 -8.37 9.19
C ALA A 41 -6.81 -9.08 8.90
N GLU A 42 -6.05 -9.44 9.95
CA GLU A 42 -4.81 -10.22 9.84
C GLU A 42 -5.04 -11.57 9.15
N LYS A 43 -6.06 -12.32 9.60
CA LYS A 43 -6.45 -13.59 8.95
C LYS A 43 -6.87 -13.39 7.49
N ALA A 44 -7.51 -12.28 7.15
CA ALA A 44 -7.86 -11.97 5.76
C ALA A 44 -6.61 -11.67 4.91
N LEU A 45 -5.64 -10.95 5.47
CA LEU A 45 -4.35 -10.68 4.84
C LEU A 45 -3.55 -11.96 4.58
N GLU A 46 -3.43 -12.84 5.58
CA GLU A 46 -2.77 -14.15 5.41
C GLU A 46 -3.47 -15.04 4.37
N ARG A 47 -4.81 -15.03 4.32
CA ARG A 47 -5.56 -15.75 3.28
C ARG A 47 -5.29 -15.18 1.89
N MET A 48 -5.17 -13.85 1.75
CA MET A 48 -4.80 -13.24 0.49
C MET A 48 -3.39 -13.67 0.09
N ARG A 49 -2.41 -13.62 1.01
CA ARG A 49 -1.05 -14.09 0.77
C ARG A 49 -1.02 -15.49 0.16
N LYS A 50 -1.70 -16.44 0.82
CA LYS A 50 -1.77 -17.84 0.37
C LYS A 50 -2.50 -18.01 -0.96
N ARG A 51 -3.68 -17.38 -1.11
CA ARG A 51 -4.54 -17.55 -2.29
C ARG A 51 -3.90 -16.97 -3.55
N TYR A 52 -3.22 -15.84 -3.41
CA TYR A 52 -2.61 -15.09 -4.50
C TYR A 52 -1.10 -15.38 -4.61
N LYS A 53 -0.58 -16.36 -3.86
CA LYS A 53 0.84 -16.76 -3.86
C LYS A 53 1.80 -15.57 -3.72
N LEU A 54 1.41 -14.59 -2.92
CA LEU A 54 2.26 -13.43 -2.64
C LEU A 54 3.37 -13.89 -1.70
N SER A 55 4.63 -13.70 -2.09
CA SER A 55 5.75 -13.97 -1.20
C SER A 55 5.81 -12.94 -0.06
N GLU A 56 6.53 -13.21 1.02
CA GLU A 56 6.78 -12.18 2.06
C GLU A 56 7.54 -10.98 1.50
N ASN A 57 8.33 -11.18 0.45
CA ASN A 57 9.06 -10.14 -0.24
C ASN A 57 8.26 -9.45 -1.35
N ASP A 58 7.03 -9.86 -1.59
CA ASP A 58 6.14 -9.25 -2.57
C ASP A 58 5.80 -7.82 -2.15
N GLY A 59 6.04 -6.86 -3.06
CA GLY A 59 5.81 -5.43 -2.78
C GLY A 59 4.35 -5.12 -2.49
N TYR A 60 3.41 -5.84 -3.10
CA TYR A 60 1.99 -5.67 -2.87
C TYR A 60 1.59 -6.18 -1.48
N TYR A 61 2.07 -7.36 -1.10
CA TYR A 61 1.86 -7.89 0.26
C TYR A 61 2.48 -6.98 1.32
N LYS A 62 3.71 -6.51 1.11
CA LYS A 62 4.37 -5.53 2.01
C LYS A 62 3.57 -4.25 2.16
N ALA A 63 2.99 -3.72 1.09
CA ALA A 63 2.13 -2.54 1.16
C ALA A 63 0.87 -2.80 2.00
N LEU A 64 0.19 -3.94 1.79
CA LEU A 64 -0.98 -4.31 2.59
C LEU A 64 -0.62 -4.51 4.07
N TYR A 65 0.48 -5.20 4.35
CA TYR A 65 0.98 -5.43 5.71
C TYR A 65 1.42 -4.13 6.39
N GLY A 66 2.07 -3.22 5.67
CA GLY A 66 2.44 -1.90 6.17
C GLY A 66 1.22 -1.09 6.61
N ILE A 67 0.12 -1.13 5.86
CA ILE A 67 -1.16 -0.50 6.25
C ILE A 67 -1.72 -1.16 7.51
N TYR A 68 -1.72 -2.50 7.59
CA TYR A 68 -2.16 -3.23 8.79
C TYR A 68 -1.36 -2.79 10.01
N TYR A 69 -0.03 -2.86 9.90
CA TYR A 69 0.89 -2.57 10.99
C TYR A 69 0.70 -1.13 11.49
N SER A 70 0.71 -0.16 10.58
CA SER A 70 0.54 1.27 10.91
C SER A 70 -0.76 1.54 11.65
N TYR A 71 -1.85 0.88 11.24
CA TYR A 71 -3.16 1.04 11.89
C TYR A 71 -3.20 0.40 13.29
N VAL A 72 -2.61 -0.79 13.44
CA VAL A 72 -2.61 -1.52 14.72
C VAL A 72 -1.67 -0.88 15.75
N SER A 73 -0.56 -0.30 15.31
CA SER A 73 0.43 0.34 16.18
C SER A 73 0.08 1.79 16.56
N ASP A 74 -1.07 2.33 16.11
CA ASP A 74 -1.39 3.76 16.14
C ASP A 74 -0.21 4.62 15.65
N ASP A 75 0.46 4.16 14.59
CA ASP A 75 1.61 4.91 14.04
C ASP A 75 1.10 6.12 13.25
N ARG A 76 0.89 7.21 13.99
CA ARG A 76 0.51 8.52 13.45
C ARG A 76 1.57 9.12 12.54
N ASN A 77 2.81 8.63 12.60
CA ASN A 77 3.88 9.07 11.73
C ASN A 77 3.92 8.31 10.41
N SER A 78 3.18 7.20 10.30
CA SER A 78 3.11 6.42 9.06
C SER A 78 2.59 7.26 7.89
N TYR A 79 3.16 7.04 6.71
CA TYR A 79 2.71 7.73 5.50
C TYR A 79 1.23 7.46 5.19
N VAL A 80 0.75 6.24 5.50
CA VAL A 80 -0.65 5.85 5.33
C VAL A 80 -1.58 6.71 6.19
N PHE A 81 -1.22 6.96 7.45
CA PHE A 81 -2.00 7.81 8.34
C PHE A 81 -2.04 9.25 7.83
N LYS A 82 -0.89 9.80 7.40
CA LYS A 82 -0.83 11.16 6.83
C LYS A 82 -1.66 11.30 5.54
N VAL A 83 -1.69 10.28 4.68
CA VAL A 83 -2.55 10.24 3.49
C VAL A 83 -4.03 10.22 3.88
N TRP A 84 -4.37 9.46 4.92
CA TRP A 84 -5.74 9.39 5.43
C TRP A 84 -6.20 10.74 6.02
N GLU A 85 -5.38 11.41 6.84
CA GLU A 85 -5.69 12.75 7.36
C GLU A 85 -5.90 13.78 6.25
N LYS A 86 -5.04 13.79 5.23
CA LYS A 86 -5.18 14.64 4.04
C LYS A 86 -6.50 14.40 3.31
N PHE A 87 -6.89 13.13 3.16
CA PHE A 87 -8.17 12.80 2.56
C PHE A 87 -9.36 13.31 3.40
N LEU A 88 -9.30 13.15 4.73
CA LEU A 88 -10.34 13.67 5.63
C LEU A 88 -10.41 15.21 5.66
N SER A 89 -9.29 15.90 5.44
CA SER A 89 -9.25 17.37 5.32
C SER A 89 -9.77 17.89 3.97
N GLY A 90 -10.31 17.02 3.12
CA GLY A 90 -10.89 17.38 1.83
C GLY A 90 -9.86 17.49 0.69
N GLU A 91 -8.63 17.02 0.88
CA GLU A 91 -7.64 17.04 -0.19
C GLU A 91 -8.03 16.07 -1.31
N SER A 92 -7.96 16.53 -2.56
CA SER A 92 -8.36 15.72 -3.70
C SER A 92 -7.43 14.52 -3.89
N LYS A 93 -8.00 13.39 -4.33
CA LYS A 93 -7.23 12.17 -4.67
C LYS A 93 -6.05 12.45 -5.62
N ARG A 94 -6.24 13.33 -6.63
CA ARG A 94 -5.17 13.69 -7.58
C ARG A 94 -3.99 14.41 -6.89
N SER A 95 -4.29 15.27 -5.92
CA SER A 95 -3.27 15.98 -5.14
C SER A 95 -2.45 15.01 -4.29
N ILE A 96 -3.15 14.10 -3.60
CA ILE A 96 -2.52 13.04 -2.80
C ILE A 96 -1.60 12.17 -3.69
N GLU A 97 -2.09 11.70 -4.83
CA GLU A 97 -1.29 10.92 -5.78
C GLU A 97 -0.05 11.69 -6.29
N ARG A 98 -0.19 12.99 -6.57
CA ARG A 98 0.94 13.83 -6.98
C ARG A 98 1.98 13.94 -5.86
N SER A 99 1.56 14.27 -4.65
CA SER A 99 2.47 14.40 -3.49
C SER A 99 3.20 13.09 -3.19
N PHE A 100 2.56 11.94 -3.41
CA PHE A 100 3.21 10.65 -3.27
C PHE A 100 4.30 10.43 -4.33
N LYS A 101 4.02 10.77 -5.58
CA LYS A 101 5.00 10.65 -6.67
C LYS A 101 6.20 11.57 -6.47
N GLU A 102 5.98 12.78 -5.96
CA GLU A 102 7.04 13.72 -5.60
C GLU A 102 7.90 13.16 -4.47
N LEU A 103 7.28 12.68 -3.38
CA LEU A 103 8.00 12.03 -2.28
C LEU A 103 8.84 10.84 -2.75
N LEU A 104 8.29 9.99 -3.62
CA LEU A 104 9.03 8.86 -4.19
C LEU A 104 10.22 9.31 -5.03
N ARG A 105 10.09 10.41 -5.77
CA ARG A 105 11.18 10.99 -6.55
C ARG A 105 12.29 11.51 -5.65
N ASP A 106 11.93 12.26 -4.60
CA ASP A 106 12.89 12.86 -3.68
C ASP A 106 13.65 11.81 -2.85
N LEU A 107 12.98 10.72 -2.46
CA LEU A 107 13.62 9.60 -1.78
C LEU A 107 14.59 8.83 -2.68
N HIS A 108 14.34 8.84 -3.99
CA HIS A 108 15.16 8.14 -4.97
C HIS A 108 16.36 8.97 -5.44
N ASP A 109 16.34 10.28 -5.18
CA ASP A 109 17.39 11.25 -5.48
C ASP A 109 17.53 12.26 -4.31
N PRO A 110 18.00 11.81 -3.14
CA PRO A 110 18.02 12.64 -1.94
C PRO A 110 18.91 13.88 -2.18
N PRO A 111 18.46 15.09 -1.80
CA PRO A 111 19.29 16.28 -1.92
C PRO A 111 20.59 16.10 -1.11
N SER A 112 21.71 16.41 -1.75
CA SER A 112 23.07 16.33 -1.21
C SER A 112 23.30 17.23 0.00
#